data_AF-A0A9P7K454-F1
#
_entry.id   AF-A0A9P7K454-F1
#
_cell.length_a   1.000
_cell.length_b   1.000
_cell.length_c   1.000
_cell.angle_alpha   90.00
_cell.angle_beta   90.00
_cell.angle_gamma   90.00
#
_symmetry.space_group_name_H-M   'P 1'
#
loop_
_entity.id
_entity.type
_entity.pdbx_description
1 polymer ?
#
loop_
_entity_poly.entity_id
_entity_poly.type
_entity_poly.pdbx_seq_one_letter_code
_entity_poly.pdbx_strand_id
1 'polypeptide(L)'
;MPEISHLLPVSQIKHGFTASDDLKHDLIENVALTDNALGVYKVSSRTTHHIVKPPKSHEPFDKTKDPVQAWEAFYPKGSINPSGAIPGGFSFYLSGPKEFAEKLAHGAKEVVFGYRMMLEPGWEWVKGGKLPGVCALLTLLDSFLCIF
;
A
#
# COMPACT_ATOMS: atom_id res chain seq x y z
N MET A 1 -18.04 -13.33 -15.44
CA MET A 1 -17.25 -12.15 -15.85
C MET A 1 -15.80 -12.50 -15.60
N PRO A 2 -14.86 -12.14 -16.50
CA PRO A 2 -13.44 -12.42 -16.27
C PRO A 2 -12.96 -11.73 -14.99
N GLU A 3 -12.03 -12.39 -14.30
CA GLU A 3 -11.33 -11.84 -13.14
C GLU A 3 -10.61 -10.55 -13.53
N ILE A 4 -10.81 -9.47 -12.78
CA ILE A 4 -10.23 -8.14 -13.08
C ILE A 4 -8.71 -8.19 -12.88
N SER A 5 -8.26 -8.85 -11.80
CA SER A 5 -6.85 -9.16 -11.50
C SER A 5 -6.77 -10.12 -10.32
N HIS A 6 -5.68 -10.89 -10.25
CA HIS A 6 -5.30 -11.70 -9.09
C HIS A 6 -5.18 -10.88 -7.78
N LEU A 7 -5.01 -9.56 -7.88
CA LEU A 7 -4.97 -8.66 -6.71
C LEU A 7 -6.34 -8.28 -6.18
N LEU A 8 -7.39 -8.36 -7.02
CA LEU A 8 -8.75 -7.94 -6.71
C LEU A 8 -9.71 -9.06 -7.09
N PRO A 9 -9.90 -10.07 -6.22
CA PRO A 9 -10.75 -11.24 -6.50
C PRO A 9 -12.25 -10.90 -6.33
N VAL A 10 -12.69 -9.77 -6.90
CA VAL A 10 -14.07 -9.32 -6.91
C VAL A 10 -14.51 -9.03 -8.34
N SER A 11 -15.76 -9.37 -8.64
CA SER A 11 -16.34 -9.19 -9.98
C SER A 11 -17.10 -7.87 -10.14
N GLN A 12 -17.34 -7.16 -9.03
CA GLN A 12 -18.11 -5.91 -9.00
C GLN A 12 -17.33 -4.84 -8.25
N ILE A 13 -17.00 -3.76 -8.96
CA ILE A 13 -16.34 -2.58 -8.41
C ILE A 13 -17.22 -1.39 -8.79
N LYS A 14 -17.53 -0.52 -7.83
CA LYS A 14 -18.28 0.73 -8.10
C LYS A 14 -17.36 1.90 -8.38
N HIS A 15 -16.23 1.94 -7.70
CA HIS A 15 -15.19 2.95 -7.84
C HIS A 15 -13.91 2.42 -7.17
N GLY A 16 -12.74 2.81 -7.67
CA GLY A 16 -11.46 2.43 -7.10
C GLY A 16 -10.33 3.25 -7.71
N PHE A 17 -9.14 3.10 -7.15
CA PHE A 17 -7.91 3.61 -7.72
C PHE A 17 -6.78 2.58 -7.56
N THR A 18 -5.73 2.72 -8.36
CA THR A 18 -4.55 1.84 -8.34
C THR A 18 -3.31 2.65 -8.68
N ALA A 19 -2.18 2.32 -8.07
CA ALA A 19 -0.86 2.79 -8.51
C ALA A 19 -0.12 1.74 -9.36
N SER A 20 -0.77 0.62 -9.67
CA SER A 20 -0.23 -0.44 -10.52
C SER A 20 -0.65 -0.24 -11.97
N ASP A 21 0.34 -0.28 -12.86
CA ASP A 21 0.13 -0.25 -14.32
C ASP A 21 -0.42 -1.57 -14.88
N ASP A 22 -0.35 -2.64 -14.10
CA ASP A 22 -0.84 -3.98 -14.48
C ASP A 22 -2.36 -4.10 -14.41
N LEU A 23 -3.05 -3.15 -13.78
CA LEU A 23 -4.49 -3.17 -13.54
C LEU A 23 -5.17 -2.09 -14.39
N LYS A 24 -5.91 -2.53 -15.43
CA LYS A 24 -6.68 -1.65 -16.30
C LYS A 24 -8.16 -1.97 -16.20
N HIS A 25 -8.96 -1.02 -15.74
CA HIS A 25 -10.40 -1.16 -15.59
C HIS A 25 -11.08 0.22 -15.59
N ASP A 26 -12.19 0.39 -16.31
CA ASP A 26 -12.82 1.71 -16.52
C ASP A 26 -13.29 2.40 -15.22
N LEU A 27 -13.57 1.63 -14.18
CA LEU A 27 -14.00 2.12 -12.86
C LEU A 27 -12.85 2.23 -11.84
N ILE A 28 -11.60 1.98 -12.26
CA ILE A 28 -10.41 2.07 -11.42
C ILE A 28 -9.47 3.12 -12.02
N GLU A 29 -9.31 4.24 -11.33
CA GLU A 29 -8.38 5.29 -11.73
C GLU A 29 -6.93 4.83 -11.52
N ASN A 30 -6.07 4.92 -12.54
CA ASN A 30 -4.63 4.76 -12.35
C ASN A 30 -4.05 6.10 -11.85
N VAL A 31 -3.41 6.07 -10.70
CA VAL A 31 -2.87 7.25 -10.01
C VAL A 31 -1.38 7.05 -9.72
N ALA A 32 -0.61 8.14 -9.80
CA ALA A 32 0.83 8.08 -9.53
C ALA A 32 1.11 7.60 -8.10
N LEU A 33 2.18 6.81 -7.91
CA LEU A 33 2.66 6.38 -6.59
C LEU A 33 3.33 7.54 -5.84
N THR A 34 2.55 8.54 -5.41
CA THR A 34 3.02 9.75 -4.73
C THR A 34 2.06 10.16 -3.62
N ASP A 35 2.57 10.85 -2.60
CA ASP A 35 1.78 11.27 -1.43
C ASP A 35 0.55 12.08 -1.82
N ASN A 36 0.73 13.04 -2.73
CA ASN A 36 -0.37 13.91 -3.15
C ASN A 36 -1.45 13.15 -3.93
N ALA A 37 -1.06 12.31 -4.88
CA ALA A 37 -2.02 11.57 -5.72
C ALA A 37 -2.80 10.53 -4.91
N LEU A 38 -2.17 9.93 -3.89
CA LEU A 38 -2.78 8.92 -3.04
C LEU A 38 -3.49 9.51 -1.81
N GLY A 39 -3.37 10.82 -1.57
CA GLY A 39 -3.92 11.45 -0.37
C GLY A 39 -3.28 10.88 0.89
N VAL A 40 -1.95 10.84 0.93
CA VAL A 40 -1.17 10.39 2.08
C VAL A 40 -1.19 11.46 3.17
N TYR A 41 -1.43 11.05 4.41
CA TYR A 41 -1.43 11.92 5.59
C TYR A 41 -0.96 11.18 6.84
N LYS A 42 -0.61 11.93 7.91
CA LYS A 42 -0.09 11.38 9.18
C LYS A 42 1.13 10.45 8.97
N VAL A 43 2.08 10.88 8.16
CA VAL A 43 3.37 10.19 7.99
C VAL A 43 4.16 10.21 9.31
N SER A 44 4.82 9.10 9.65
CA SER A 44 5.75 9.05 10.79
C SER A 44 6.84 10.12 10.66
N SER A 45 7.17 10.81 11.76
CA SER A 45 8.12 11.94 11.70
C SER A 45 9.59 11.54 11.54
N ARG A 46 9.95 10.29 11.87
CA ARG A 46 11.35 9.81 11.91
C ARG A 46 11.74 8.90 10.76
N THR A 47 10.77 8.48 9.95
CA THR A 47 11.00 7.62 8.79
C THR A 47 10.11 8.08 7.63
N THR A 48 10.48 7.72 6.41
CA THR A 48 9.75 8.07 5.20
C THR A 48 9.69 6.87 4.27
N HIS A 49 8.89 6.98 3.21
CA HIS A 49 8.68 5.95 2.20
C HIS A 49 9.26 6.43 0.86
N HIS A 50 10.50 6.03 0.58
CA HIS A 50 11.16 6.40 -0.67
C HIS A 50 10.58 5.62 -1.84
N ILE A 51 10.33 6.31 -2.96
CA ILE A 51 10.03 5.65 -4.22
C ILE A 51 11.33 5.10 -4.80
N VAL A 52 11.40 3.79 -4.97
CA VAL A 52 12.55 3.08 -5.53
C VAL A 52 12.13 2.28 -6.77
N LYS A 53 13.13 1.84 -7.55
CA LYS A 53 12.93 0.83 -8.58
C LYS A 53 13.18 -0.56 -7.98
N PRO A 54 12.18 -1.43 -7.90
CA PRO A 54 12.36 -2.78 -7.38
C PRO A 54 13.38 -3.59 -8.19
N PRO A 55 14.12 -4.51 -7.54
CA PRO A 55 14.84 -5.57 -8.24
C PRO A 55 13.92 -6.35 -9.16
N LYS A 56 14.48 -6.86 -10.27
CA LYS A 56 13.73 -7.72 -11.18
C LYS A 56 13.38 -9.03 -10.48
N SER A 57 12.19 -9.55 -10.76
CA SER A 57 11.82 -10.87 -10.25
C SER A 57 12.75 -11.94 -10.84
N HIS A 58 13.17 -12.88 -9.98
CA HIS A 58 14.03 -14.00 -10.37
C HIS A 58 13.21 -15.21 -10.90
N GLU A 59 11.89 -15.19 -10.71
CA GLU A 59 10.96 -16.25 -11.11
C GLU A 59 10.68 -16.24 -12.63
N PRO A 60 10.27 -17.38 -13.22
CA PRO A 60 9.94 -17.50 -14.65
C PRO A 60 8.59 -16.88 -15.02
N PHE A 61 7.95 -16.12 -14.12
CA PHE A 61 6.74 -15.37 -14.44
C PHE A 61 7.02 -14.28 -15.49
N ASP A 62 5.94 -13.86 -16.15
CA ASP A 62 5.98 -12.85 -17.21
C ASP A 62 6.66 -11.55 -16.73
N LYS A 63 7.94 -11.41 -17.09
CA LYS A 63 8.81 -10.28 -16.72
C LYS A 63 8.31 -8.93 -17.25
N THR A 64 7.32 -8.91 -18.14
CA THR A 64 6.68 -7.67 -18.58
C THR A 64 5.83 -7.00 -17.48
N LYS A 65 5.64 -7.67 -16.34
CA LYS A 65 4.84 -7.22 -15.18
C LYS A 65 5.66 -6.92 -13.93
N ASP A 66 6.98 -6.74 -14.09
CA ASP A 66 7.82 -6.26 -13.00
C ASP A 66 7.45 -4.80 -12.68
N PRO A 67 7.17 -4.45 -11.41
CA PRO A 67 6.83 -3.08 -11.06
C PRO A 67 8.01 -2.15 -11.32
N VAL A 68 7.73 -1.00 -11.92
CA VAL A 68 8.74 0.03 -12.20
C VAL A 68 9.04 0.92 -10.98
N GLN A 69 8.09 1.00 -10.05
CA GLN A 69 8.16 1.80 -8.84
C GLN A 69 7.58 1.02 -7.65
N ALA A 70 8.15 1.22 -6.47
CA ALA A 70 7.59 0.78 -5.19
C ALA A 70 8.01 1.74 -4.07
N TRP A 71 7.31 1.68 -2.95
CA TRP A 71 7.80 2.26 -1.70
C TRP A 71 8.73 1.29 -0.98
N GLU A 72 9.90 1.78 -0.57
CA GLU A 72 10.87 1.02 0.21
C GLU A 72 10.57 1.14 1.70
N ALA A 73 10.51 -0.01 2.38
CA ALA A 73 10.48 -0.09 3.82
C ALA A 73 11.83 -0.59 4.32
N PHE A 74 12.58 0.26 5.01
CA PHE A 74 13.92 -0.07 5.51
C PHE A 74 13.91 -0.42 7.00
N TYR A 75 14.49 -1.57 7.35
CA TYR A 75 14.48 -2.12 8.70
C TYR A 75 15.89 -2.35 9.23
N PRO A 76 16.52 -1.35 9.87
CA PRO A 76 17.83 -1.54 10.46
C PRO A 76 17.77 -2.56 11.60
N LYS A 77 18.88 -3.30 11.79
CA LYS A 77 18.99 -4.33 12.83
C LYS A 77 18.62 -3.78 14.20
N GLY A 78 17.70 -4.46 14.88
CA GLY A 78 17.21 -4.06 16.20
C GLY A 78 16.11 -3.00 16.18
N SER A 79 15.68 -2.51 15.01
CA SER A 79 14.45 -1.73 14.90
C SER A 79 13.23 -2.60 15.21
N ILE A 80 12.23 -1.98 15.83
CA ILE A 80 10.96 -2.64 16.19
C ILE A 80 9.77 -1.81 15.69
N ASN A 81 9.92 -0.48 15.61
CA ASN A 81 8.89 0.41 15.06
C ASN A 81 9.45 1.78 14.65
N PRO A 82 8.72 2.56 13.81
CA PRO A 82 9.16 3.89 13.38
C PRO A 82 9.43 4.90 14.52
N SER A 83 8.80 4.70 15.68
CA SER A 83 8.96 5.56 16.87
C SER A 83 9.96 5.01 17.88
N GLY A 84 10.59 3.86 17.62
CA GLY A 84 11.49 3.18 18.54
C GLY A 84 12.86 3.86 18.67
N ALA A 85 13.72 3.34 19.55
CA ALA A 85 15.08 3.86 19.72
C ALA A 85 15.86 3.85 18.40
N ILE A 86 15.77 2.75 17.65
CA ILE A 86 16.25 2.60 16.28
C ILE A 86 15.02 2.59 15.35
N PRO A 87 14.75 3.67 14.59
CA PRO A 87 13.62 3.74 13.67
C PRO A 87 13.79 2.76 12.51
N GLY A 88 12.70 2.09 12.14
CA GLY A 88 12.61 1.23 10.96
C GLY A 88 11.17 1.19 10.44
N GLY A 89 11.01 0.86 9.16
CA GLY A 89 9.75 0.89 8.44
C GLY A 89 9.21 2.29 8.22
N PHE A 90 7.95 2.38 7.83
CA PHE A 90 7.21 3.64 7.73
C PHE A 90 5.74 3.43 8.06
N SER A 91 5.05 4.52 8.34
CA SER A 91 3.61 4.51 8.63
C SER A 91 2.96 5.78 8.12
N PHE A 92 1.81 5.66 7.49
CA PHE A 92 0.94 6.77 7.11
C PHE A 92 -0.49 6.27 6.90
N TYR A 93 -1.41 7.20 6.70
CA TYR A 93 -2.75 6.94 6.20
C TYR A 93 -2.88 7.36 4.76
N LEU A 94 -3.80 6.70 4.05
CA LEU A 94 -4.11 6.95 2.66
C LEU A 94 -5.62 7.15 2.56
N SER A 95 -6.06 8.32 2.09
CA SER A 95 -7.48 8.58 1.79
C SER A 95 -7.87 8.18 0.37
N GLY A 96 -6.90 8.09 -0.53
CA GLY A 96 -7.10 7.98 -1.96
C GLY A 96 -7.33 9.36 -2.60
N PRO A 97 -7.50 9.38 -3.94
CA PRO A 97 -7.92 10.57 -4.67
C PRO A 97 -9.22 11.16 -4.09
N LYS A 98 -9.42 12.46 -4.29
CA LYS A 98 -10.54 13.20 -3.73
C LYS A 98 -11.90 12.53 -4.00
N GLU A 99 -12.15 12.11 -5.25
CA GLU A 99 -13.42 11.46 -5.61
C GLU A 99 -13.63 10.13 -4.86
N PHE A 100 -12.58 9.34 -4.70
CA PHE A 100 -12.64 8.09 -3.94
C PHE A 100 -12.92 8.35 -2.46
N ALA A 101 -12.21 9.31 -1.85
CA ALA A 101 -12.41 9.69 -0.45
C ALA A 101 -13.84 10.18 -0.18
N GLU A 102 -14.41 10.98 -1.09
CA GLU A 102 -15.80 11.43 -1.02
C GLU A 102 -16.78 10.24 -1.07
N LYS A 103 -16.62 9.31 -2.03
CA LYS A 103 -17.49 8.13 -2.12
C LYS A 103 -17.40 7.22 -0.89
N LEU A 104 -16.21 7.07 -0.30
CA LEU A 104 -16.06 6.35 0.97
C LEU A 104 -16.87 7.02 2.09
N ALA A 105 -16.75 8.34 2.23
CA ALA A 105 -17.44 9.11 3.25
C ALA A 105 -18.98 9.09 3.08
N HIS A 106 -19.47 8.93 1.84
CA HIS A 106 -20.90 8.85 1.52
C HIS A 106 -21.51 7.44 1.66
N GLY A 107 -20.94 6.58 2.51
CA GLY A 107 -21.59 5.35 2.97
C GLY A 107 -21.16 4.08 2.24
N ALA A 108 -19.89 4.00 1.82
CA ALA A 108 -19.32 2.73 1.39
C ALA A 108 -19.39 1.68 2.51
N LYS A 109 -19.88 0.49 2.20
CA LYS A 109 -20.03 -0.62 3.17
C LYS A 109 -18.94 -1.68 3.06
N GLU A 110 -18.28 -1.74 1.91
CA GLU A 110 -17.29 -2.75 1.56
C GLU A 110 -16.12 -2.06 0.87
N VAL A 111 -14.91 -2.42 1.29
CA VAL A 111 -13.66 -1.94 0.70
C VAL A 111 -12.78 -3.15 0.46
N VAL A 112 -12.22 -3.24 -0.74
CA VAL A 112 -11.20 -4.24 -1.08
C VAL A 112 -9.88 -3.49 -1.23
N PHE A 113 -8.85 -4.02 -0.59
CA PHE A 113 -7.50 -3.48 -0.63
C PHE A 113 -6.53 -4.61 -0.97
N GLY A 114 -5.70 -4.38 -1.98
CA GLY A 114 -4.67 -5.31 -2.43
C GLY A 114 -3.35 -4.60 -2.65
N TYR A 115 -2.25 -5.30 -2.41
CA TYR A 115 -0.90 -4.80 -2.63
C TYR A 115 0.03 -5.94 -3.02
N ARG A 116 1.16 -5.58 -3.62
CA ARG A 116 2.30 -6.49 -3.85
C ARG A 116 3.41 -6.12 -2.89
N MET A 117 4.13 -7.12 -2.38
CA MET A 117 5.31 -6.93 -1.54
C MET A 117 6.44 -7.83 -2.04
N MET A 118 7.66 -7.32 -1.96
CA MET A 118 8.88 -8.08 -2.21
C MET A 118 9.72 -8.02 -0.95
N LEU A 119 10.22 -9.18 -0.50
CA LEU A 119 11.20 -9.28 0.57
C LEU A 119 12.56 -9.51 -0.06
N GLU A 120 13.58 -8.84 0.45
CA GLU A 120 14.94 -9.03 -0.05
C GLU A 120 15.42 -10.48 0.17
N PRO A 121 16.30 -11.00 -0.71
CA PRO A 121 16.91 -12.30 -0.50
C PRO A 121 17.60 -12.38 0.88
N GLY A 122 17.30 -13.45 1.63
CA GLY A 122 17.83 -13.63 2.98
C GLY A 122 17.02 -12.94 4.09
N TRP A 123 15.81 -12.45 3.79
CA TRP A 123 14.93 -11.84 4.77
C TRP A 123 14.71 -12.72 6.02
N GLU A 124 14.90 -12.12 7.20
CA GLU A 124 14.73 -12.77 8.49
C GLU A 124 13.36 -12.42 9.11
N TRP A 125 12.46 -13.40 9.19
CA TRP A 125 11.09 -13.18 9.68
C TRP A 125 10.95 -12.88 11.18
N VAL A 126 12.01 -13.07 11.96
CA VAL A 126 12.03 -12.90 13.43
C VAL A 126 10.75 -13.46 14.09
N LYS A 127 9.98 -12.63 14.78
CA LYS A 127 8.67 -12.95 15.38
C LYS A 127 7.48 -12.38 14.58
N GLY A 128 7.70 -11.94 13.34
CA GLY A 128 6.71 -11.29 12.49
C GLY A 128 6.63 -9.76 12.68
N GLY A 129 5.69 -9.15 11.96
CA GLY A 129 5.51 -7.71 11.85
C GLY A 129 4.08 -7.33 11.42
N LYS A 130 3.83 -6.03 11.24
CA LYS A 130 2.54 -5.50 10.78
C LYS A 130 2.60 -5.20 9.28
N LEU A 131 1.51 -5.46 8.58
CA LEU A 131 1.37 -5.19 7.15
C LEU A 131 0.27 -4.17 6.88
N PRO A 132 0.25 -3.54 5.68
CA PRO A 132 -0.78 -2.58 5.30
C PRO A 132 -2.19 -3.18 5.40
N GLY A 133 -3.16 -2.37 5.84
CA GLY A 133 -4.54 -2.81 6.01
C GLY A 133 -5.53 -1.64 6.04
N VAL A 134 -6.81 -1.96 5.89
CA VAL A 134 -7.90 -0.98 5.92
C VAL A 134 -8.21 -0.59 7.35
N CYS A 135 -8.32 0.72 7.60
CA CYS A 135 -8.78 1.27 8.87
C CYS A 135 -10.13 1.96 8.65
N ALA A 136 -11.18 1.46 9.30
CA ALA A 136 -12.49 2.11 9.32
C ALA A 136 -12.56 3.04 10.55
N LEU A 137 -12.32 4.34 10.34
CA LEU A 137 -12.47 5.32 11.40
C LEU A 137 -13.97 5.63 11.60
N LEU A 138 -14.55 5.11 12.68
CA LEU A 138 -15.66 5.80 13.35
C LEU A 138 -15.06 7.09 13.92
N THR A 139 -15.72 8.22 13.70
CA THR A 139 -15.32 9.54 14.18
C THR A 139 -14.96 9.53 15.67
N LEU A 140 -13.67 9.37 16.02
CA LEU A 140 -12.93 9.94 17.16
C LEU A 140 -11.62 9.17 17.41
N LEU A 141 -10.54 9.95 17.46
CA LEU A 141 -9.20 9.67 18.00
C LEU A 141 -8.21 8.86 17.16
N ASP A 142 -7.01 9.43 17.15
CA ASP A 142 -5.78 8.99 16.50
C ASP A 142 -5.56 7.48 16.59
N SER A 143 -5.67 6.81 15.46
CA SER A 143 -5.13 5.47 15.29
C SER A 143 -3.85 5.56 14.46
N PHE A 144 -3.00 4.54 14.47
CA PHE A 144 -1.76 4.44 13.67
C PHE A 144 -1.79 3.20 12.75
N LEU A 145 -1.53 3.36 11.44
CA LEU A 145 -1.23 2.24 10.53
C LEU A 145 0.28 1.98 10.52
N CYS A 146 0.75 1.01 11.29
CA CYS A 146 2.16 0.60 11.27
C CYS A 146 2.41 -0.44 10.17
N ILE A 147 3.45 -0.24 9.36
CA ILE A 147 4.08 -1.27 8.53
C ILE A 147 5.44 -1.57 9.20
N PHE A 148 5.70 -2.85 9.51
CA PHE A 148 6.99 -3.39 10.00
C PHE A 148 7.62 -4.34 9.00
#